data_AF-A0A7T1HH71-F1
#
_entry.id   AF-A0A7T1HH71-F1
#
_cell.length_a   1.000
_cell.length_b   1.000
_cell.length_c   1.000
_cell.angle_alpha   90.00
_cell.angle_beta   90.00
_cell.angle_gamma   90.00
#
_symmetry.space_group_name_H-M   'P 1'
#
loop_
_entity.id
_entity.type
_entity.pdbx_description
1 polymer ?
#
loop_
_entity_poly.entity_id
_entity_poly.type
_entity_poly.pdbx_seq_one_letter_code
_entity_poly.pdbx_strand_id
1 'polypeptide(L)'
;MSVIRNAQLVLIPPAAAALSMLLQVGSGQAQPGAAPGDRTSPTRIQLTPSQKNELFKGQRSLSLRAHADMIAILQKGQRCLDEARDLEALSACRQTERQAKRDLMNRNREEARALHQRLGLPVRDGRDGKGARGT
;
A
#
# COMPACT_ATOMS: atom_id res chain seq x y z
N MET A 1 -19.60 40.14 -26.91
CA MET A 1 -18.44 41.04 -27.08
C MET A 1 -17.16 40.21 -27.04
N SER A 2 -16.20 40.61 -27.87
CA SER A 2 -15.04 39.86 -28.34
C SER A 2 -13.98 39.48 -27.32
N VAL A 3 -13.29 38.41 -27.74
CA VAL A 3 -11.97 37.82 -27.44
C VAL A 3 -10.82 38.85 -27.34
N ILE A 4 -9.67 38.38 -26.81
CA ILE A 4 -8.24 38.76 -27.07
C ILE A 4 -7.59 39.46 -25.85
N ARG A 5 -6.35 39.19 -25.42
CA ARG A 5 -5.30 38.14 -25.50
C ARG A 5 -4.09 38.73 -24.74
N ASN A 6 -3.19 37.83 -24.30
CA ASN A 6 -1.71 37.92 -24.32
C ASN A 6 -0.93 39.17 -23.89
N ALA A 7 0.10 38.89 -23.07
CA ALA A 7 1.55 39.04 -23.35
C ALA A 7 2.26 39.62 -22.10
N GLN A 8 3.00 38.82 -21.32
CA GLN A 8 4.43 38.50 -21.45
C GLN A 8 5.41 39.68 -21.29
N LEU A 9 6.45 39.39 -20.47
CA LEU A 9 7.83 39.95 -20.49
C LEU A 9 7.92 41.40 -19.96
N VAL A 10 8.81 41.79 -19.03
CA VAL A 10 10.27 41.66 -18.89
C VAL A 10 10.58 42.13 -17.44
N LEU A 11 11.53 41.62 -16.64
CA LEU A 11 12.93 42.07 -16.61
C LEU A 11 13.67 41.39 -15.45
N ILE A 12 14.79 40.75 -15.76
CA ILE A 12 15.79 40.20 -14.84
C ILE A 12 16.73 41.33 -14.40
N PRO A 13 17.11 41.43 -13.12
CA PRO A 13 18.39 42.02 -12.73
C PRO A 13 19.39 40.93 -12.31
N PRO A 14 20.66 40.97 -12.79
CA PRO A 14 21.70 40.03 -12.43
C PRO A 14 22.43 40.52 -11.17
N ALA A 15 22.67 39.63 -10.21
CA ALA A 15 23.70 39.84 -9.18
C ALA A 15 24.30 38.49 -8.81
N ALA A 16 25.56 38.31 -9.21
CA ALA A 16 26.40 37.18 -8.88
C ALA A 16 26.89 37.27 -7.42
N ALA A 17 26.95 36.14 -6.73
CA ALA A 17 28.17 35.58 -6.12
C ALA A 17 27.86 34.73 -4.87
N ALA A 18 28.18 33.44 -5.01
CA ALA A 18 28.88 32.57 -4.06
C ALA A 18 28.40 32.44 -2.61
N LEU A 19 27.94 31.23 -2.27
CA LEU A 19 28.48 30.43 -1.17
C LEU A 19 28.09 28.96 -1.40
N SER A 20 28.90 28.27 -2.21
CA SER A 20 28.85 26.81 -2.36
C SER A 20 29.29 26.16 -1.04
N MET A 21 28.33 25.70 -0.25
CA MET A 21 28.61 24.86 0.91
C MET A 21 29.25 23.54 0.44
N LEU A 22 30.56 23.43 0.61
CA LEU A 22 31.30 22.18 0.56
C LEU A 22 31.01 21.39 1.85
N LEU A 23 30.05 20.48 1.77
CA LEU A 23 29.94 19.31 2.64
C LEU A 23 29.69 18.08 1.77
N GLN A 24 30.73 17.70 1.02
CA GLN A 24 30.87 16.35 0.47
C GLN A 24 31.31 15.41 1.60
N VAL A 25 30.39 15.11 2.52
CA VAL A 25 30.51 13.98 3.45
C VAL A 25 29.58 12.89 2.95
N GLY A 26 30.19 11.81 2.44
CA GLY A 26 29.51 10.54 2.22
C GLY A 26 28.96 10.30 0.82
N SER A 27 29.74 10.57 -0.24
CA SER A 27 29.57 9.83 -1.49
C SER A 27 30.01 8.37 -1.26
N GLY A 28 29.14 7.61 -0.60
CA GLY A 28 29.17 6.15 -0.69
C GLY A 28 29.01 5.82 -2.16
N GLN A 29 30.14 5.51 -2.81
CA GLN A 29 30.14 4.93 -4.13
C GLN A 29 29.41 3.60 -4.01
N ALA A 30 28.11 3.61 -4.31
CA ALA A 30 27.37 2.41 -4.65
C ALA A 30 28.02 1.89 -5.93
N GLN A 31 29.03 1.04 -5.76
CA GLN A 31 29.46 0.13 -6.80
C GLN A 31 28.18 -0.51 -7.36
N PRO A 32 27.97 -0.56 -8.69
CA PRO A 32 26.96 -1.43 -9.25
C PRO A 32 27.45 -2.85 -8.99
N GLY A 33 27.18 -3.33 -7.77
CA GLY A 33 27.35 -4.72 -7.39
C GLY A 33 26.59 -5.53 -8.43
N ALA A 34 27.32 -6.50 -9.01
CA ALA A 34 26.84 -7.44 -10.00
C ALA A 34 25.38 -7.83 -9.76
N ALA A 35 24.61 -7.82 -10.85
CA ALA A 35 23.19 -8.11 -10.92
C ALA A 35 22.76 -9.21 -9.93
N PRO A 36 21.95 -8.88 -8.90
CA PRO A 36 21.28 -9.91 -8.12
C PRO A 36 20.04 -10.33 -8.88
N GLY A 37 20.23 -11.35 -9.71
CA GLY A 37 19.17 -12.21 -10.20
C GLY A 37 18.25 -11.57 -11.22
N ASP A 38 17.95 -12.36 -12.24
CA ASP A 38 16.74 -12.23 -13.03
C ASP A 38 15.56 -11.97 -12.07
N ARG A 39 15.18 -10.69 -11.91
CA ARG A 39 13.84 -10.33 -11.45
C ARG A 39 12.96 -10.73 -12.62
N THR A 40 12.70 -12.02 -12.74
CA THR A 40 11.82 -12.60 -13.74
C THR A 40 10.56 -11.77 -13.64
N SER A 41 10.37 -10.88 -14.62
CA SER A 41 9.21 -10.00 -14.64
C SER A 41 8.03 -10.94 -14.52
N PRO A 42 7.14 -10.77 -13.52
CA PRO A 42 6.06 -11.73 -13.29
C PRO A 42 5.37 -11.89 -14.62
N THR A 43 5.44 -13.10 -15.18
CA THR A 43 4.93 -13.41 -16.51
C THR A 43 3.54 -12.81 -16.56
N ARG A 44 3.33 -11.79 -17.43
CA ARG A 44 2.07 -11.04 -17.43
C ARG A 44 0.97 -12.02 -17.80
N ILE A 45 0.24 -12.49 -16.80
CA ILE A 45 -0.81 -13.50 -16.97
C ILE A 45 -1.86 -12.88 -17.88
N GLN A 46 -2.02 -13.44 -19.07
CA GLN A 46 -3.06 -13.02 -19.99
C GLN A 46 -4.36 -13.74 -19.61
N LEU A 47 -5.27 -13.00 -18.97
CA LEU A 47 -6.59 -13.49 -18.59
C LEU A 47 -7.54 -13.51 -19.79
N THR A 48 -8.33 -14.57 -19.94
CA THR A 48 -9.47 -14.59 -20.87
C THR A 48 -10.52 -13.54 -20.47
N PRO A 49 -11.38 -13.06 -21.39
CA PRO A 49 -12.46 -12.13 -21.04
C PRO A 49 -13.38 -12.65 -19.93
N SER A 50 -13.68 -13.95 -19.93
CA SER A 50 -14.47 -14.61 -18.88
C SER A 50 -13.77 -14.54 -17.51
N GLN A 51 -12.48 -14.90 -17.46
CA GLN A 51 -11.69 -14.81 -16.21
C GLN A 51 -11.59 -13.38 -15.68
N LYS A 52 -11.47 -12.37 -16.54
CA LYS A 52 -11.47 -10.96 -16.12
C LYS A 52 -12.78 -10.57 -15.45
N ASN A 53 -13.91 -10.97 -16.05
CA ASN A 53 -15.23 -10.65 -15.51
C ASN A 53 -15.48 -11.33 -14.16
N GLU A 54 -15.17 -12.63 -14.05
CA GLU A 54 -15.35 -13.36 -12.79
C GLU A 54 -14.37 -12.91 -11.71
N LEU A 55 -13.13 -12.58 -12.07
CA LEU A 55 -12.17 -11.99 -11.13
C LEU A 55 -12.68 -10.64 -10.62
N PHE A 56 -13.20 -9.76 -11.49
CA PHE A 56 -13.76 -8.47 -11.09
C PHE A 56 -14.95 -8.63 -10.13
N LYS A 57 -15.92 -9.48 -10.47
CA LYS A 57 -17.09 -9.73 -9.61
C LYS A 57 -16.66 -10.28 -8.24
N GLY A 58 -15.75 -11.24 -8.24
CA GLY A 58 -15.19 -11.84 -7.02
C GLY A 58 -14.48 -10.80 -6.17
N GLN A 59 -13.56 -10.04 -6.75
CA GLN A 59 -12.83 -8.97 -6.06
C GLN A 59 -13.77 -7.90 -5.50
N ARG A 60 -14.76 -7.46 -6.28
CA ARG A 60 -15.77 -6.49 -5.82
C ARG A 60 -16.54 -6.99 -4.60
N SER A 61 -17.02 -8.24 -4.64
CA SER A 61 -17.73 -8.86 -3.52
C SER A 61 -16.86 -8.99 -2.28
N LEU A 62 -15.61 -9.44 -2.44
CA LEU A 62 -14.63 -9.54 -1.36
C LEU A 62 -14.36 -8.17 -0.72
N SER A 63 -14.11 -7.15 -1.54
CA SER A 63 -13.86 -5.79 -1.05
C SER A 63 -15.05 -5.24 -0.28
N LEU A 64 -16.27 -5.39 -0.79
CA LEU A 64 -17.47 -4.92 -0.09
C LEU A 64 -17.62 -5.56 1.30
N ARG A 65 -17.44 -6.89 1.40
CA ARG A 65 -17.49 -7.60 2.68
C ARG A 65 -16.35 -7.16 3.61
N ALA A 66 -15.12 -7.06 3.10
CA ALA A 66 -13.98 -6.60 3.88
C ALA A 66 -14.17 -5.19 4.46
N HIS A 67 -14.79 -4.27 3.69
CA HIS A 67 -15.11 -2.93 4.17
C HIS A 67 -16.19 -2.96 5.26
N ALA A 68 -17.26 -3.74 5.08
CA ALA A 68 -18.29 -3.90 6.10
C ALA A 68 -17.71 -4.45 7.41
N ASP A 69 -16.86 -5.47 7.34
CA ASP A 69 -16.16 -6.04 8.50
C ASP A 69 -15.25 -5.00 9.18
N MET A 70 -14.50 -4.23 8.40
CA MET A 70 -13.63 -3.17 8.96
C MET A 70 -14.45 -2.10 9.67
N ILE A 71 -15.58 -1.67 9.10
CA ILE A 71 -16.50 -0.72 9.75
C ILE A 71 -16.99 -1.29 11.08
N ALA A 72 -17.41 -2.56 11.11
CA ALA A 72 -17.87 -3.20 12.33
C ALA A 72 -16.78 -3.28 13.42
N ILE A 73 -15.53 -3.60 13.02
CA ILE A 73 -14.37 -3.59 13.93
C ILE A 73 -14.15 -2.20 14.52
N LEU A 74 -14.17 -1.16 13.68
CA LEU A 74 -13.96 0.23 14.13
C LEU A 74 -15.08 0.71 15.05
N GLN A 75 -16.33 0.42 14.73
CA GLN A 75 -17.47 0.76 15.59
C GLN A 75 -17.40 0.05 16.94
N LYS A 76 -16.98 -1.22 16.96
CA LYS A 76 -16.74 -1.95 18.23
C LYS A 76 -15.57 -1.35 19.01
N GLY A 77 -14.49 -0.98 18.33
CA GLY A 77 -13.34 -0.31 18.94
C GLY A 77 -13.74 1.01 19.59
N GLN A 78 -14.51 1.84 18.89
CA GLN A 78 -15.04 3.10 19.43
C GLN A 78 -15.82 2.88 20.73
N ARG A 79 -16.82 1.97 20.73
CA ARG A 79 -17.60 1.68 21.94
C ARG A 79 -16.73 1.20 23.11
N CYS A 80 -15.74 0.34 22.84
CA CYS A 80 -14.82 -0.12 23.86
C CYS A 80 -14.03 1.04 24.48
N LEU A 81 -13.57 1.99 23.65
CA LEU A 81 -12.85 3.17 24.10
C LEU A 81 -13.75 4.12 24.91
N ASP A 82 -15.00 4.27 24.52
CA ASP A 82 -15.98 5.11 25.25
C ASP A 82 -16.27 4.54 26.65
N GLU A 83 -16.19 3.22 26.82
CA GLU A 83 -16.44 2.52 28.09
C GLU A 83 -15.18 2.37 28.97
N ALA A 84 -13.98 2.52 28.40
CA ALA A 84 -12.72 2.32 29.11
C ALA A 84 -12.53 3.36 30.24
N ARG A 85 -12.27 2.90 31.46
CA ARG A 85 -12.12 3.77 32.65
C ARG A 85 -10.68 3.96 33.12
N ASP A 86 -9.75 3.21 32.56
CA ASP A 86 -8.35 3.22 32.94
C ASP A 86 -7.43 2.77 31.78
N LEU A 87 -6.12 2.78 32.05
CA LEU A 87 -5.10 2.41 31.08
C LEU A 87 -5.13 0.92 30.72
N GLU A 88 -5.55 0.05 31.64
CA GLU A 88 -5.62 -1.39 31.40
C GLU A 88 -6.74 -1.69 30.40
N ALA A 89 -7.94 -1.16 30.64
CA ALA A 89 -9.09 -1.24 29.76
C ALA A 89 -8.76 -0.64 28.37
N LEU A 90 -8.11 0.52 28.32
CA LEU A 90 -7.66 1.13 27.07
C LEU A 90 -6.72 0.19 26.27
N SER A 91 -5.75 -0.43 26.95
CA SER A 91 -4.82 -1.38 26.34
C SER A 91 -5.54 -2.62 25.81
N ALA A 92 -6.49 -3.17 26.58
CA ALA A 92 -7.31 -4.31 26.19
C ALA A 92 -8.17 -4.03 24.94
N CYS A 93 -8.79 -2.84 24.87
CA CYS A 93 -9.54 -2.41 23.69
C CYS A 93 -8.66 -2.38 22.44
N ARG A 94 -7.49 -1.75 22.53
CA ARG A 94 -6.52 -1.68 21.42
C ARG A 94 -6.05 -3.07 21.00
N GLN A 95 -5.79 -3.96 21.96
CA GLN A 95 -5.34 -5.32 21.65
C GLN A 95 -6.42 -6.12 20.93
N THR A 96 -7.67 -6.01 21.38
CA THR A 96 -8.83 -6.67 20.76
C THR A 96 -9.05 -6.18 19.34
N GLU A 97 -9.01 -4.87 19.12
CA GLU A 97 -9.14 -4.30 17.78
C GLU A 97 -8.00 -4.76 16.85
N ARG A 98 -6.74 -4.76 17.35
CA ARG A 98 -5.59 -5.27 16.60
C ARG A 98 -5.76 -6.74 16.21
N GLN A 99 -6.25 -7.58 17.12
CA GLN A 99 -6.50 -8.99 16.82
C GLN A 99 -7.59 -9.15 15.76
N ALA A 100 -8.72 -8.45 15.91
CA ALA A 100 -9.81 -8.51 14.94
C ALA A 100 -9.37 -8.08 13.53
N LYS A 101 -8.53 -7.03 13.43
CA LYS A 101 -7.93 -6.61 12.16
C LYS A 101 -7.02 -7.69 11.56
N ARG A 102 -6.17 -8.35 12.37
CA ARG A 102 -5.33 -9.46 11.90
C ARG A 102 -6.17 -10.61 11.35
N ASP A 103 -7.22 -10.98 12.08
CA ASP A 103 -8.11 -12.07 11.67
C ASP A 103 -8.83 -11.73 10.36
N LEU A 104 -9.31 -10.49 10.22
CA LEU A 104 -9.89 -10.00 8.95
C LEU A 104 -8.89 -10.09 7.79
N MET A 105 -7.64 -9.66 8.00
CA MET A 105 -6.61 -9.75 6.97
C MET A 105 -6.32 -11.19 6.55
N ASN A 106 -6.27 -12.13 7.50
CA ASN A 106 -6.04 -13.54 7.22
C ASN A 106 -7.20 -14.16 6.43
N ARG A 107 -8.45 -13.94 6.88
CA ARG A 107 -9.64 -14.39 6.15
C ARG A 107 -9.69 -13.84 4.73
N ASN A 108 -9.45 -12.53 4.56
CA ASN A 108 -9.45 -11.92 3.24
C ASN A 108 -8.38 -12.51 2.30
N ARG A 109 -7.20 -12.86 2.83
CA ARG A 109 -6.14 -13.55 2.06
C ARG A 109 -6.58 -14.95 1.63
N GLU A 110 -7.22 -15.70 2.52
CA GLU A 110 -7.74 -17.03 2.23
C GLU A 110 -8.84 -16.99 1.17
N GLU A 111 -9.80 -16.06 1.29
CA GLU A 111 -10.85 -15.91 0.30
C GLU A 111 -10.32 -15.44 -1.06
N ALA A 112 -9.32 -14.55 -1.07
CA ALA A 112 -8.65 -14.13 -2.30
C ALA A 112 -7.87 -15.29 -2.96
N ARG A 113 -7.20 -16.13 -2.15
CA ARG A 113 -6.54 -17.37 -2.62
C ARG A 113 -7.57 -18.32 -3.23
N ALA A 114 -8.71 -18.53 -2.56
CA ALA A 114 -9.80 -19.37 -3.06
C ALA A 114 -10.42 -18.81 -4.36
N LEU A 115 -10.51 -17.49 -4.52
CA LEU A 115 -10.93 -16.87 -5.78
C LEU A 115 -9.94 -17.18 -6.92
N HIS A 116 -8.63 -17.02 -6.66
CA HIS A 116 -7.60 -17.31 -7.66
C HIS A 116 -7.60 -18.79 -8.07
N GLN A 117 -7.67 -19.70 -7.10
CA GLN A 117 -7.71 -21.15 -7.35
C GLN A 117 -8.91 -21.54 -8.21
N ARG A 118 -10.12 -21.02 -7.91
CA ARG A 118 -11.34 -21.27 -8.70
C ARG A 118 -11.22 -20.81 -10.15
N LEU A 119 -10.42 -19.78 -10.41
CA LEU A 119 -10.21 -19.21 -11.74
C LEU A 119 -8.97 -19.79 -12.46
N GLY A 120 -8.27 -20.75 -11.85
CA GLY A 120 -7.03 -21.32 -12.38
C GLY A 120 -5.87 -20.32 -12.41
N LEU A 121 -5.91 -19.30 -11.55
CA LEU A 121 -4.89 -18.26 -11.47
C LEU A 121 -3.84 -18.61 -10.43
N PRO A 122 -2.56 -18.27 -10.67
CA PRO A 122 -1.51 -18.50 -9.68
C PRO A 122 -1.80 -17.70 -8.42
N VAL A 123 -1.62 -18.36 -7.28
CA VAL A 123 -1.75 -17.76 -5.98
C VAL A 123 -0.40 -17.20 -5.57
N ARG A 124 -0.33 -15.91 -5.24
CA ARG A 124 0.87 -15.34 -4.63
C ARG A 124 0.97 -15.84 -3.18
N ASP A 125 2.05 -16.53 -2.87
CA ASP A 125 2.38 -16.84 -1.49
C ASP A 125 2.88 -15.55 -0.82
N GLY A 126 2.30 -15.18 0.32
CA GLY A 126 2.60 -13.92 1.01
C GLY A 126 3.99 -13.85 1.65
N ARG A 127 4.98 -14.58 1.12
CA ARG A 127 6.33 -14.77 1.69
C ARG A 127 7.46 -14.07 0.93
N ASP A 128 7.16 -13.24 -0.06
CA ASP A 128 8.21 -12.58 -0.88
C ASP A 128 8.70 -11.24 -0.30
N GLY A 129 8.55 -11.05 1.01
CA GLY A 129 8.88 -9.82 1.73
C GLY A 129 9.72 -10.03 2.98
N LYS A 130 10.72 -10.94 2.95
CA LYS A 130 11.82 -10.92 3.93
C LYS A 130 12.75 -9.74 3.59
N GLY A 131 12.29 -8.52 3.86
CA GLY A 131 13.18 -7.38 3.99
C GLY A 131 14.06 -7.59 5.22
N ALA A 132 15.37 -7.50 5.02
CA ALA A 132 16.39 -7.60 6.04
C ALA A 132 16.01 -6.80 7.29
N ARG A 133 15.71 -7.50 8.39
CA ARG A 133 15.69 -6.91 9.72
C ARG A 133 17.15 -6.92 10.16
N GLY A 134 17.86 -5.83 9.88
CA GLY A 134 19.20 -5.60 10.39
C GLY A 134 19.14 -5.66 11.92
N THR A 135 19.90 -6.61 12.47
CA THR A 135 20.34 -6.64 13.87
C THR A 135 21.38 -5.57 14.10
#